data_AF-A0A511KR92-F1
#
_entry.id   AF-A0A511KR92-F1
#
_cell.length_a   1.000
_cell.length_b   1.000
_cell.length_c   1.000
_cell.angle_alpha   90.00
_cell.angle_beta   90.00
_cell.angle_gamma   90.00
#
_symmetry.space_group_name_H-M   'P 1'
#
loop_
_entity.id
_entity.type
_entity.pdbx_description
1 polymer ?
#
loop_
_entity_poly.entity_id
_entity_poly.type
_entity_poly.pdbx_seq_one_letter_code
_entity_poly.pdbx_strand_id
1 'polypeptide(L)' 'MADYAEERRSELEVLESIFSDELEVLSDERVSVRVEPEVQSERDPHTLSLVVTYTPTTRRTPELEIEVGREK' A
#
# COMPACT_ATOMS: atom_id res chain seq x y z
N MET A 1 7.85 3.60 25.76
CA MET A 1 6.60 3.43 25.00
C MET A 1 6.96 3.91 23.61
N ALA A 2 7.13 3.01 22.65
CA ALA A 2 7.52 3.43 21.30
C ALA A 2 6.38 4.28 20.73
N ASP A 3 6.72 5.46 20.21
CA ASP A 3 5.72 6.33 19.60
C ASP A 3 5.41 5.79 18.21
N TYR A 4 4.39 4.93 18.15
CA TYR A 4 3.96 4.25 16.93
C TYR A 4 3.47 5.22 15.86
N ALA A 5 3.09 6.45 16.25
CA ALA A 5 2.72 7.47 15.28
C ALA A 5 3.96 8.05 14.59
N GLU A 6 5.07 8.24 15.31
CA GLU A 6 6.35 8.64 14.72
C GLU A 6 6.91 7.55 13.78
N GLU A 7 6.91 6.28 14.18
CA GLU A 7 7.35 5.17 13.32
C GLU A 7 6.53 5.09 12.02
N ARG A 8 5.19 5.21 12.12
CA ARG A 8 4.31 5.20 10.94
C ARG A 8 4.57 6.38 10.01
N ARG A 9 4.81 7.58 10.55
CA ARG A 9 5.13 8.75 9.72
C ARG A 9 6.43 8.56 8.96
N SER A 10 7.49 8.12 9.65
CA SER A 10 8.77 7.88 8.99
C SER A 10 8.68 6.78 7.93
N GLU A 11 7.89 5.74 8.15
CA GLU A 11 7.63 4.71 7.14
C GLU A 11 6.89 5.29 5.92
N LEU A 12 5.83 6.07 6.15
CA LEU A 12 5.06 6.75 5.09
C LEU A 12 5.94 7.67 4.24
N GLU A 13 6.80 8.49 4.87
CA GLU A 13 7.72 9.38 4.15
C GLU A 13 8.67 8.60 3.23
N VAL A 14 9.13 7.43 3.68
CA VAL A 14 9.97 6.54 2.86
C VAL A 14 9.17 5.93 1.73
N LEU A 15 7.94 5.48 1.98
CA LEU A 15 7.06 4.90 0.95
C LEU A 15 6.68 5.93 -0.12
N GLU A 16 6.37 7.18 0.26
CA GLU A 16 6.11 8.28 -0.68
C GLU A 16 7.31 8.58 -1.58
N SER A 17 8.53 8.35 -1.07
CA SER A 17 9.77 8.49 -1.84
C SER A 17 10.04 7.32 -2.80
N ILE A 18 9.66 6.10 -2.41
CA ILE A 18 9.89 4.89 -3.23
C ILE A 18 8.79 4.73 -4.30
N PHE A 19 7.55 5.04 -3.94
CA PHE A 19 6.34 4.78 -4.73
C PHE A 19 5.58 6.08 -5.03
N SER A 20 6.28 7.09 -5.52
CA SER A 20 5.74 8.44 -5.67
C SER A 20 4.54 8.55 -6.63
N ASP A 21 4.42 7.64 -7.61
CA ASP A 21 3.34 7.63 -8.61
C ASP A 21 2.31 6.51 -8.36
N GLU A 22 2.63 5.57 -7.48
CA GLU A 22 1.87 4.35 -7.22
C GLU A 22 1.22 4.32 -5.83
N LEU A 23 1.72 5.11 -4.88
CA LEU A 23 1.18 5.21 -3.53
C LEU A 23 0.04 6.25 -3.47
N GLU A 24 -1.07 5.83 -2.91
CA GLU A 24 -2.22 6.67 -2.60
C GLU A 24 -2.53 6.58 -1.09
N VAL A 25 -2.53 7.71 -0.40
CA VAL A 25 -2.90 7.77 1.01
C VAL A 25 -4.42 7.90 1.12
N LEU A 26 -5.08 6.82 1.56
CA LEU A 26 -6.54 6.78 1.73
C LEU A 26 -6.98 7.44 3.05
N SER A 27 -6.19 7.29 4.11
CA SER A 27 -6.41 7.85 5.46
C SER A 27 -5.13 7.77 6.31
N ASP A 28 -5.10 8.38 7.50
CA ASP A 28 -3.98 8.27 8.47
C ASP A 28 -3.56 6.83 8.81
N GLU A 29 -4.43 5.86 8.58
CA GLU A 29 -4.22 4.45 8.91
C GLU A 29 -4.33 3.53 7.69
N ARG A 30 -4.57 4.08 6.49
CA ARG A 30 -4.79 3.28 5.28
C ARG A 30 -4.05 3.87 4.10
N VAL A 31 -3.25 3.05 3.46
CA VAL A 31 -2.53 3.38 2.22
C VAL A 31 -2.84 2.34 1.17
N SER A 32 -2.82 2.75 -0.09
CA SER A 32 -3.00 1.90 -1.26
C SER A 32 -1.74 2.00 -2.11
N VAL A 33 -1.18 0.87 -2.53
CA VAL A 33 -0.06 0.83 -3.47
C VAL A 33 -0.52 0.13 -4.74
N ARG A 34 -0.42 0.82 -5.88
CA ARG A 34 -0.64 0.20 -7.18
C ARG A 34 0.52 -0.75 -7.50
N VAL A 35 0.19 -2.00 -7.82
CA VAL A 35 1.15 -3.06 -8.14
C VAL A 35 0.79 -3.65 -9.49
N GLU A 36 1.81 -3.74 -10.34
CA GLU A 36 1.72 -4.33 -11.67
C GLU A 36 2.69 -5.50 -11.75
N PRO A 37 2.25 -6.68 -12.22
CA PRO A 37 3.15 -7.80 -12.45
C PRO A 37 4.27 -7.41 -13.43
N GLU A 38 5.51 -7.79 -13.12
CA GLU A 38 6.65 -7.58 -14.03
C GLU A 38 6.43 -8.23 -15.40
N VAL A 39 5.75 -9.39 -15.41
CA VAL A 39 5.33 -10.08 -16.62
C VAL A 39 3.82 -9.94 -16.76
N GLN A 40 3.42 -9.01 -17.62
CA GLN A 40 2.02 -8.83 -18.00
C GLN A 40 1.56 -9.95 -18.93
N SER A 41 0.29 -10.36 -18.79
CA SER A 41 -0.31 -11.25 -19.77
C SER A 41 -0.76 -10.44 -20.98
N GLU A 42 -0.37 -10.85 -22.19
CA GLU A 42 -0.70 -10.13 -23.44
C GLU A 42 -2.22 -10.05 -23.71
N ARG A 43 -2.99 -11.00 -23.16
CA ARG A 43 -4.45 -11.05 -23.31
C ARG A 43 -5.20 -10.31 -22.23
N ASP A 44 -4.62 -10.23 -21.04
CA ASP A 44 -5.28 -9.75 -19.84
C ASP A 44 -4.21 -9.02 -18.99
N PRO A 45 -3.92 -7.74 -19.26
CA PRO A 45 -3.07 -6.97 -18.38
C PRO A 45 -3.75 -6.85 -17.00
N HIS A 46 -2.97 -7.00 -15.94
CA HIS A 46 -3.48 -6.94 -14.57
C HIS A 46 -2.84 -5.77 -13.83
N THR A 47 -3.71 -4.99 -13.20
CA THR A 47 -3.31 -3.96 -12.23
C THR A 47 -4.00 -4.28 -10.91
N LEU A 48 -3.21 -4.31 -9.84
CA LEU A 48 -3.66 -4.60 -8.49
C LEU A 48 -3.48 -3.37 -7.63
N SER A 49 -4.39 -3.18 -6.68
CA SER A 49 -4.23 -2.23 -5.58
C SER A 49 -4.01 -3.03 -4.31
N LEU A 50 -2.84 -2.90 -3.69
CA LEU A 50 -2.56 -3.44 -2.37
C LEU A 50 -2.94 -2.40 -1.33
N VAL A 51 -4.05 -2.63 -0.64
CA VAL A 51 -4.49 -1.75 0.46
C VAL A 51 -3.92 -2.29 1.76
N VAL A 52 -3.17 -1.43 2.46
CA VAL A 52 -2.55 -1.72 3.74
C VAL A 52 -3.25 -0.90 4.81
N THR A 53 -3.81 -1.57 5.81
CA THR A 53 -4.42 -0.94 6.98
C THR A 53 -3.51 -1.11 8.18
N TYR A 54 -2.95 -0.01 8.65
CA TYR A 54 -2.10 0.03 9.83
C TYR A 54 -2.93 -0.24 11.08
N THR A 55 -2.53 -1.27 11.83
CA THR A 55 -3.12 -1.47 13.15
C THR A 55 -2.51 -0.49 14.16
N PRO A 56 -3.24 -0.10 15.21
CA PRO A 56 -2.74 0.82 16.24
C PRO A 56 -1.56 0.27 17.07
N THR A 57 -1.10 -0.95 16.81
CA THR A 57 0.02 -1.59 17.51
C THR A 57 1.01 -2.19 16.52
N THR A 58 2.26 -1.73 16.49
CA THR A 58 3.31 -2.22 15.55
C THR A 58 3.71 -3.69 15.72
N ARG A 59 3.25 -4.34 16.80
CA ARG A 59 3.44 -5.79 17.03
C ARG A 59 2.44 -6.66 16.27
N ARG A 60 1.43 -6.06 15.64
CA ARG A 60 0.44 -6.76 14.83
C ARG A 60 0.72 -6.49 13.36
N THR A 61 0.68 -7.56 12.58
CA THR A 61 0.72 -7.48 11.11
C THR A 61 -0.41 -6.56 10.63
N PRO A 62 -0.13 -5.61 9.71
CA PRO A 62 -1.18 -4.79 9.12
C PRO A 62 -2.18 -5.68 8.38
N GLU A 63 -3.41 -5.19 8.26
CA GLU A 63 -4.41 -5.88 7.46
C GLU A 63 -4.15 -5.56 5.98
N LEU A 64 -4.13 -6.59 5.14
CA LEU A 64 -3.83 -6.48 3.71
C LEU A 64 -5.07 -6.88 2.91
N GLU A 65 -5.45 -6.03 1.97
CA GLU A 65 -6.54 -6.29 1.02
C GLU A 65 -6.00 -6.11 -0.40
N ILE A 66 -6.46 -6.97 -1.33
CA ILE A 66 -6.09 -6.88 -2.74
C ILE A 66 -7.35 -6.51 -3.52
N GLU A 67 -7.30 -5.35 -4.17
CA GLU A 67 -8.32 -4.90 -5.10
C GLU A 67 -7.84 -5.14 -6.53
N VAL A 68 -8.63 -5.86 -7.33
CA VAL A 68 -8.28 -6.14 -8.72
C VAL A 68 -8.98 -5.11 -9.61
N GLY A 69 -8.21 -4.18 -10.16
CA GLY A 69 -8.67 -3.26 -11.19
C GLY A 69 -8.85 -4.04 -12.49
N ARG A 70 -10.08 -4.47 -12.80
CA ARG A 70 -10.38 -4.99 -14.13
C ARG A 70 -10.57 -3.80 -15.06
N GLU A 71 -9.54 -3.46 -15.83
CA GLU A 71 -9.73 -2.59 -16.99
C GLU A 71 -10.65 -3.32 -17.97
N LYS A 72 -11.68 -2.62 -18.42
CA LYS A 72 -12.88 -3.20 -19.05
C LYS A 72 -12.83 -3.08 -20.56
#